data_AF-A0AAU4QWE2-F1
#
_entry.id   AF-A0AAU4QWE2-F1
#
_cell.length_a   1.000
_cell.length_b   1.000
_cell.length_c   1.000
_cell.angle_alpha   90.00
_cell.angle_beta   90.00
_cell.angle_gamma   90.00
#
_symmetry.space_group_name_H-M   'P 1'
#
loop_
_entity.id
_entity.type
_entity.pdbx_description
1 polymer ?
#
loop_
_entity_poly.entity_id
_entity_poly.type
_entity_poly.pdbx_seq_one_letter_code
_entity_poly.pdbx_strand_id
1 'polypeptide(L)'
;MNPNKTDEESAQADVAMLLRYGIGAPGPRRSALFGDGAVGAAVRLDRLGVQPRSVAFLGRTVRSGGTGYTARLPELLPEPAASDLMRGWLDAAASVARPVEGDEVVARWLEAVAELIGLRRTTRERAAR
;
A
#
# COMPACT_ATOMS: atom_id res chain seq x y z
N MET A 1 -9.37 -12.12 -7.70
CA MET A 1 -9.30 -10.86 -8.45
C MET A 1 -10.45 -10.88 -9.45
N ASN A 2 -11.41 -9.96 -9.33
CA ASN A 2 -12.52 -9.85 -10.27
C ASN A 2 -12.11 -8.88 -11.40
N PRO A 3 -11.91 -9.35 -12.65
CA PRO A 3 -11.44 -8.52 -13.75
C PRO A 3 -12.42 -7.42 -14.17
N ASN A 4 -13.69 -7.49 -13.72
CA ASN A 4 -14.71 -6.48 -14.02
C ASN A 4 -14.83 -5.40 -12.93
N LYS A 5 -14.02 -5.47 -11.87
CA LYS A 5 -14.07 -4.50 -10.77
C LYS A 5 -13.50 -3.16 -11.22
N THR A 6 -14.27 -2.10 -11.03
CA THR A 6 -13.88 -0.73 -11.38
C THR A 6 -12.88 -0.13 -10.39
N ASP A 7 -12.24 0.97 -10.79
CA ASP A 7 -11.39 1.75 -9.90
C ASP A 7 -12.13 2.30 -8.69
N GLU A 8 -13.40 2.68 -8.87
CA GLU A 8 -14.22 3.22 -7.78
C GLU A 8 -14.52 2.16 -6.72
N GLU A 9 -14.93 0.96 -7.16
CA GLU A 9 -15.12 -0.18 -6.26
C GLU A 9 -13.80 -0.62 -5.60
N SER A 10 -12.66 -0.42 -6.28
CA SER A 10 -11.35 -0.72 -5.71
C SER A 10 -10.93 0.31 -4.67
N ALA A 11 -11.22 1.59 -4.88
CA ALA A 11 -10.93 2.66 -3.93
C ALA A 11 -11.71 2.53 -2.61
N GLN A 12 -12.84 1.82 -2.62
CA GLN A 12 -13.65 1.53 -1.43
C GLN A 12 -13.08 0.38 -0.57
N ALA A 13 -11.99 -0.26 -0.98
CA ALA A 13 -11.36 -1.32 -0.18
C ALA A 13 -10.90 -0.77 1.19
N ASP A 14 -11.27 -1.48 2.26
CA ASP A 14 -10.74 -1.24 3.59
C ASP A 14 -9.32 -1.83 3.70
N VAL A 15 -8.36 -1.06 3.19
CA VAL A 15 -6.94 -1.42 3.17
C VAL A 15 -6.39 -1.65 4.58
N ALA A 16 -6.83 -0.87 5.58
CA ALA A 16 -6.39 -1.03 6.96
C ALA A 16 -6.85 -2.38 7.54
N MET A 17 -8.09 -2.78 7.27
CA MET A 17 -8.60 -4.10 7.64
C MET A 17 -7.84 -5.23 6.93
N LEU A 18 -7.60 -5.09 5.62
CA LEU A 18 -6.85 -6.08 4.84
C LEU A 18 -5.41 -6.23 5.34
N LEU A 19 -4.75 -5.15 5.75
CA LEU A 19 -3.41 -5.20 6.36
C LEU A 19 -3.42 -6.02 7.65
N ARG A 20 -4.35 -5.74 8.56
CA ARG A 20 -4.47 -6.47 9.84
C ARG A 20 -4.64 -7.99 9.63
N TYR A 21 -5.42 -8.40 8.64
CA TYR A 21 -5.68 -9.82 8.39
C TYR A 21 -4.66 -10.51 7.47
N GLY A 22 -4.05 -9.78 6.53
CA GLY A 22 -3.16 -10.36 5.50
C GLY A 22 -1.70 -10.47 5.92
N ILE A 23 -1.25 -9.65 6.87
CA ILE A 23 0.15 -9.67 7.36
C ILE A 23 0.38 -10.95 8.16
N GLY A 24 -0.39 -11.17 9.23
CA GLY A 24 -0.17 -12.27 10.18
C GLY A 24 -0.58 -13.66 9.69
N ALA A 25 -1.32 -13.79 8.60
CA ALA A 25 -1.88 -15.06 8.14
C ALA A 25 -1.54 -15.36 6.67
N PRO A 26 -0.72 -16.40 6.36
CA PRO A 26 -0.52 -16.85 4.99
C PRO A 26 -1.81 -17.38 4.35
N GLY A 27 -1.79 -17.55 3.03
CA GLY A 27 -2.92 -18.09 2.28
C GLY A 27 -3.92 -17.03 1.81
N PRO A 28 -5.23 -17.33 1.76
CA PRO A 28 -6.23 -16.48 1.09
C PRO A 28 -6.28 -15.03 1.56
N ARG A 29 -6.06 -14.77 2.86
CA ARG A 29 -6.04 -13.40 3.43
C ARG A 29 -4.87 -12.59 2.89
N ARG A 30 -3.71 -13.22 2.72
CA ARG A 30 -2.54 -12.58 2.12
C ARG A 30 -2.76 -12.32 0.63
N SER A 31 -3.36 -13.26 -0.09
CA SER A 31 -3.74 -13.07 -1.48
C SER A 31 -4.71 -11.90 -1.65
N ALA A 32 -5.68 -11.73 -0.74
CA ALA A 32 -6.60 -10.58 -0.75
C ALA A 32 -5.89 -9.25 -0.46
N LEU A 33 -4.93 -9.23 0.49
CA LEU A 33 -4.11 -8.05 0.77
C LEU A 33 -3.27 -7.62 -0.45
N PHE A 34 -2.59 -8.57 -1.10
CA PHE A 34 -1.76 -8.28 -2.28
C PHE A 34 -2.57 -8.07 -3.56
N GLY A 35 -3.83 -8.53 -3.61
CA GLY A 35 -4.77 -8.26 -4.69
C GLY A 35 -5.55 -6.98 -4.43
N ASP A 36 -6.78 -7.13 -3.91
CA ASP A 36 -7.73 -6.05 -3.72
C ASP A 36 -7.18 -4.93 -2.81
N GLY A 37 -6.41 -5.28 -1.78
CA GLY A 37 -5.78 -4.30 -0.89
C GLY A 37 -4.72 -3.45 -1.59
N ALA A 38 -3.84 -4.06 -2.37
CA ALA A 38 -2.79 -3.35 -3.10
C ALA A 38 -3.37 -2.50 -4.25
N VAL A 39 -4.36 -3.03 -4.98
CA VAL A 39 -5.06 -2.29 -6.04
C VAL A 39 -5.81 -1.09 -5.47
N GLY A 40 -6.58 -1.28 -4.39
CA GLY A 40 -7.31 -0.20 -3.72
C GLY A 40 -6.39 0.88 -3.18
N ALA A 41 -5.27 0.49 -2.56
CA ALA A 41 -4.24 1.42 -2.10
C ALA A 41 -3.62 2.21 -3.27
N ALA A 42 -3.25 1.52 -4.35
CA ALA A 42 -2.68 2.14 -5.54
C ALA A 42 -3.65 3.17 -6.16
N VAL A 43 -4.94 2.84 -6.30
CA VAL A 43 -5.95 3.77 -6.82
C VAL A 43 -6.05 5.02 -5.94
N ARG A 44 -6.14 4.86 -4.61
CA ARG A 44 -6.28 5.98 -3.68
C ARG A 44 -5.05 6.89 -3.69
N LEU A 45 -3.85 6.32 -3.64
CA LEU A 45 -2.61 7.08 -3.65
C LEU A 45 -2.36 7.78 -5.01
N ASP A 46 -2.68 7.10 -6.12
CA ASP A 46 -2.56 7.69 -7.46
C ASP A 46 -3.51 8.87 -7.65
N ARG A 47 -4.74 8.80 -7.11
CA ARG A 47 -5.70 9.94 -7.06
C ARG A 47 -5.18 11.13 -6.25
N LEU A 48 -4.38 10.87 -5.21
CA LEU A 48 -3.69 11.91 -4.43
C LEU A 48 -2.37 12.39 -5.07
N GLY A 49 -2.05 11.93 -6.29
CA GLY A 49 -0.85 12.35 -7.01
C GLY A 49 0.45 11.72 -6.52
N VAL A 50 0.40 10.77 -5.58
CA VAL A 50 1.58 10.15 -4.97
C VAL A 50 2.42 9.44 -6.03
N GLN A 51 3.73 9.68 -6.01
CA GLN A 51 4.66 9.09 -6.96
C GLN A 51 5.01 7.64 -6.56
N PRO A 52 5.09 6.68 -7.51
CA PRO A 52 5.52 5.31 -7.24
C PRO A 52 6.81 5.23 -6.41
N ARG A 53 7.80 6.05 -6.77
CA ARG A 53 9.10 6.11 -6.09
C ARG A 53 9.01 6.47 -4.61
N SER A 54 8.02 7.27 -4.21
CA SER A 54 7.81 7.65 -2.80
C SER A 54 7.30 6.46 -1.99
N VAL A 55 6.36 5.68 -2.54
CA VAL A 55 5.85 4.47 -1.90
C VAL A 55 6.93 3.38 -1.81
N ALA A 56 7.70 3.20 -2.89
CA ALA A 56 8.84 2.27 -2.88
C ALA A 56 9.93 2.68 -1.87
N PHE A 57 10.15 3.98 -1.67
CA PHE A 57 11.06 4.46 -0.64
C PHE A 57 10.57 4.09 0.77
N LEU A 58 9.28 4.28 1.07
CA LEU A 58 8.69 3.82 2.33
C LEU A 58 8.83 2.31 2.53
N GLY A 59 8.67 1.50 1.47
CA GLY A 59 8.93 0.06 1.54
C GLY A 59 10.35 -0.26 2.01
N ARG A 60 11.35 0.46 1.51
CA ARG A 60 12.74 0.33 1.97
C ARG A 60 12.93 0.79 3.42
N THR A 61 12.26 1.87 3.83
CA THR A 61 12.29 2.36 5.22
C THR A 61 11.66 1.36 6.19
N VAL A 62 10.56 0.71 5.80
CA VAL A 62 9.95 -0.37 6.60
C VAL A 62 10.90 -1.56 6.70
N ARG A 63 11.54 -1.96 5.60
CA ARG A 63 12.51 -3.06 5.61
C ARG A 63 13.71 -2.80 6.52
N SER A 64 14.20 -1.56 6.58
CA SER A 64 15.40 -1.21 7.36
C SER A 64 15.09 -0.82 8.81
N GLY A 65 13.96 -0.16 9.07
CA GLY A 65 13.63 0.42 10.37
C GLY A 65 12.40 -0.19 11.05
N GLY A 66 11.62 -1.01 10.33
CA GLY A 66 10.38 -1.60 10.80
C GLY A 66 9.15 -0.73 10.56
N THR A 67 7.98 -1.37 10.54
CA THR A 67 6.68 -0.74 10.24
C THR A 67 6.32 0.30 11.28
N GLY A 68 6.45 -0.04 12.57
CA GLY A 68 6.09 0.87 13.67
C GLY A 68 6.99 2.10 13.77
N TYR A 69 8.29 1.97 13.47
CA TYR A 69 9.19 3.12 13.37
C TYR A 69 8.77 4.03 12.22
N THR A 70 8.56 3.44 11.04
CA THR A 70 8.19 4.20 9.83
C THR A 70 6.90 4.98 10.06
N ALA A 71 5.87 4.39 10.69
CA ALA A 71 4.60 5.05 11.00
C ALA A 71 4.74 6.34 11.83
N ARG A 72 5.79 6.44 12.67
CA ARG A 72 6.06 7.60 13.52
C ARG A 72 6.88 8.69 12.86
N LEU A 73 7.30 8.51 11.60
CA LEU A 73 8.01 9.57 10.89
C LEU A 73 7.11 10.81 10.75
N PRO A 74 7.69 12.02 10.91
CA PRO A 74 6.91 13.27 10.88
C PRO A 74 6.25 13.47 9.51
N GLU A 75 6.94 13.10 8.44
CA GLU A 75 6.45 13.14 7.06
C GLU A 75 6.68 11.78 6.39
N LEU A 76 5.61 11.18 5.87
CA LEU A 76 5.66 9.88 5.17
C LEU A 76 5.67 10.06 3.66
N LEU A 77 4.83 10.98 3.18
CA LEU A 77 4.64 11.32 1.78
C LEU A 77 4.56 12.84 1.62
N PRO A 78 4.97 13.39 0.47
CA PRO A 78 4.99 14.85 0.25
C PRO A 78 3.64 15.55 0.40
N GLU A 79 2.54 14.84 0.16
CA GLU A 79 1.19 15.39 0.27
C GLU A 79 0.60 15.04 1.66
N PRO A 80 0.12 16.01 2.45
CA PRO A 80 -0.37 15.77 3.81
C PRO A 80 -1.50 14.73 3.91
N ALA A 81 -2.51 14.77 3.06
CA ALA A 81 -3.62 13.82 3.13
C ALA A 81 -3.17 12.38 2.79
N ALA A 82 -2.23 12.22 1.87
CA ALA A 82 -1.58 10.96 1.56
C ALA A 82 -0.70 10.48 2.73
N SER A 83 0.02 11.40 3.39
CA SER A 83 0.76 11.10 4.62
C SER A 83 -0.15 10.56 5.71
N ASP A 84 -1.28 11.21 5.98
CA ASP A 84 -2.23 10.77 7.01
C ASP A 84 -2.88 9.42 6.66
N LEU A 85 -3.24 9.23 5.38
CA LEU A 85 -3.74 7.96 4.88
C LEU A 85 -2.72 6.82 5.07
N MET A 86 -1.48 7.06 4.64
CA MET A 86 -0.39 6.09 4.77
C MET A 86 -0.08 5.79 6.24
N ARG A 87 -0.12 6.80 7.12
CA ARG A 87 0.07 6.61 8.57
C ARG A 87 -0.97 5.65 9.14
N GLY A 88 -2.25 5.85 8.81
CA GLY A 88 -3.33 4.95 9.26
C GLY A 88 -3.13 3.50 8.79
N TRP A 89 -2.58 3.29 7.59
CA TRP A 89 -2.24 1.95 7.10
C TRP A 89 -1.05 1.34 7.82
N LEU A 90 0.03 2.11 8.00
CA LEU A 90 1.22 1.64 8.73
C LEU A 90 0.92 1.36 10.20
N ASP A 91 0.07 2.16 10.85
CA ASP A 91 -0.40 1.90 12.22
C ASP A 91 -1.23 0.61 12.29
N ALA A 92 -2.15 0.41 11.34
CA ALA A 92 -2.92 -0.84 11.24
C ALA A 92 -2.01 -2.06 11.02
N ALA A 93 -0.99 -1.92 10.17
CA ALA A 93 -0.01 -2.97 9.92
C ALA A 93 0.87 -3.24 11.15
N ALA A 94 1.37 -2.19 11.80
CA ALA A 94 2.20 -2.29 13.01
C ALA A 94 1.47 -2.97 14.17
N SER A 95 0.14 -2.90 14.23
CA SER A 95 -0.66 -3.60 15.26
C SER A 95 -0.60 -5.13 15.17
N VAL A 96 -0.20 -5.69 14.02
CA VAL A 96 -0.14 -7.14 13.79
C VAL A 96 1.20 -7.64 13.24
N ALA A 97 2.07 -6.75 12.80
CA ALA A 97 3.38 -7.11 12.27
C ALA A 97 4.21 -7.75 13.39
N ARG A 98 4.45 -9.07 13.30
CA ARG A 98 5.47 -9.71 14.13
C ARG A 98 6.85 -9.20 13.71
N PRO A 99 7.80 -9.04 14.64
CA PRO A 99 9.07 -8.40 14.36
C PRO A 99 9.81 -9.13 13.23
N VAL A 100 10.34 -8.40 12.26
CA VAL A 100 11.07 -8.90 11.07
C VAL A 100 10.19 -9.49 9.96
N GLU A 101 9.51 -10.64 10.13
CA GLU A 101 8.76 -11.22 9.01
C GLU A 101 7.54 -10.39 8.62
N GLY A 102 6.87 -9.79 9.61
CA GLY A 102 5.75 -8.89 9.37
C GLY A 102 6.18 -7.63 8.62
N ASP A 103 7.33 -7.07 9.00
CA ASP A 103 7.90 -5.88 8.35
C ASP A 103 8.28 -6.17 6.89
N GLU A 104 8.85 -7.34 6.59
CA GLU A 104 9.16 -7.72 5.21
C GLU A 104 7.88 -7.91 4.36
N VAL A 105 6.80 -8.45 4.94
CA VAL A 105 5.51 -8.54 4.24
C VAL A 105 4.95 -7.16 3.94
N VAL A 106 5.03 -6.21 4.88
CA VAL A 106 4.59 -4.82 4.67
C VAL A 106 5.46 -4.13 3.62
N ALA A 107 6.78 -4.28 3.69
CA ALA A 107 7.71 -3.71 2.72
C ALA A 107 7.40 -4.19 1.29
N ARG A 108 7.23 -5.50 1.10
CA ARG A 108 6.83 -6.08 -0.19
C ARG A 108 5.46 -5.62 -0.66
N TRP A 109 4.52 -5.42 0.27
CA TRP A 109 3.20 -4.92 -0.09
C TRP A 109 3.28 -3.47 -0.59
N LEU A 110 4.09 -2.61 0.05
CA LEU A 110 4.35 -1.24 -0.42
C LEU A 110 5.04 -1.22 -1.80
N GLU A 111 5.98 -2.14 -2.04
CA GLU A 111 6.62 -2.31 -3.36
C GLU A 111 5.58 -2.68 -4.43
N ALA A 112 4.70 -3.64 -4.16
CA ALA A 112 3.62 -4.01 -5.08
C ALA A 112 2.67 -2.83 -5.36
N VAL A 113 2.31 -2.04 -4.34
CA VAL A 113 1.50 -0.83 -4.51
C VAL A 113 2.22 0.19 -5.40
N ALA A 114 3.53 0.40 -5.21
CA ALA A 114 4.33 1.29 -6.04
C ALA A 114 4.32 0.87 -7.52
N GLU A 115 4.53 -0.42 -7.78
CA GLU A 115 4.48 -0.98 -9.14
C GLU A 115 3.11 -0.77 -9.81
N LEU A 116 2.02 -1.01 -9.06
CA LEU A 116 0.67 -0.80 -9.55
C LEU A 116 0.38 0.67 -9.89
N ILE A 117 0.84 1.63 -9.09
CA ILE A 117 0.72 3.06 -9.42
C ILE A 117 1.47 3.37 -10.72
N GLY A 118 2.69 2.84 -10.88
CA GLY A 118 3.51 3.04 -12.08
C GLY A 118 2.86 2.47 -13.35
N LEU A 119 2.31 1.26 -13.25
CA LEU A 119 1.58 0.61 -14.35
C LEU A 119 0.35 1.43 -14.76
N ARG A 120 -0.45 1.88 -13.79
CA ARG A 120 -1.67 2.67 -14.04
C ARG A 120 -1.37 3.98 -14.76
N ARG A 121 -0.31 4.66 -14.38
CA ARG A 121 0.13 5.90 -15.03
C ARG A 121 0.59 5.66 -16.45
N THR A 122 1.45 4.67 -16.66
CA THR A 122 1.93 4.28 -18.00
C THR A 122 0.77 3.92 -18.93
N THR A 123 -0.22 3.17 -18.45
CA THR A 123 -1.40 2.79 -19.25
C THR A 123 -2.26 4.01 -19.61
N ARG A 124 -2.49 4.94 -18.67
CA ARG A 124 -3.24 6.18 -18.94
C ARG A 124 -2.50 7.09 -19.94
N GLU A 125 -1.19 7.23 -19.80
CA GLU A 125 -0.36 8.00 -20.73
C GLU A 125 -0.38 7.42 -22.15
N ARG A 126 -0.42 6.08 -22.29
CA ARG A 126 -0.57 5.42 -23.59
C ARG A 126 -1.95 5.60 -24.19
N ALA A 127 -3.02 5.57 -23.38
CA ALA A 127 -4.39 5.77 -23.85
C ALA A 127 -4.71 7.22 -24.25
N ALA A 128 -3.94 8.19 -23.73
CA ALA A 128 -4.07 9.60 -24.06
C ALA A 128 -3.30 10.03 -25.33
N ARG A 129 -2.51 9.11 -25.91
CA ARG A 129 -1.79 9.29 -27.18
C ARG A 129 -2.62 8.74 -28.33
#